data_AF-A0A517N4M8-F1
#
_entry.id   AF-A0A517N4M8-F1
#
_cell.length_a   1.000
_cell.length_b   1.000
_cell.length_c   1.000
_cell.angle_alpha   90.00
_cell.angle_beta   90.00
_cell.angle_gamma   90.00
#
_symmetry.space_group_name_H-M   'P 1'
#
loop_
_entity.id
_entity.type
_entity.pdbx_description
1 polymer ?
#
loop_
_entity_poly.entity_id
_entity_poly.type
_entity_poly.pdbx_seq_one_letter_code
_entity_poly.pdbx_strand_id
1 'polypeptide(L)'
;MTVSLHSAAATHADHRQWKNDLETWENDIANWRREHEDALAALEQVADCIRLHNESLDDHEQALQKTAFGLTAHEKKLADLLQSSGPLDLDDDLQQQHQQEAAQHQLNKAAHERIKRHHHRAMAQVAILKASVEAAL
;
A
#
# COMPACT_ATOMS: atom_id res chain seq x y z
N MET A 1 10.44 13.12 -68.13
CA MET A 1 9.87 13.52 -66.84
C MET A 1 8.37 13.62 -67.00
N THR A 2 7.62 12.58 -66.59
CA THR A 2 6.15 12.61 -66.63
C THR A 2 5.66 13.34 -65.38
N VAL A 3 5.18 14.57 -65.55
CA VAL A 3 4.44 15.27 -64.50
C VAL A 3 3.16 14.48 -64.27
N SER A 4 3.08 13.76 -63.15
CA SER A 4 1.83 13.11 -62.74
C SER A 4 0.85 14.21 -62.34
N LEU A 5 -0.03 14.59 -63.28
CA LEU A 5 -1.14 15.49 -63.01
C LEU A 5 -2.10 14.75 -62.09
N HIS A 6 -2.01 15.00 -60.78
CA HIS A 6 -3.05 14.59 -59.84
C HIS A 6 -4.34 15.30 -60.25
N SER A 7 -5.32 14.53 -60.69
CA SER A 7 -6.62 15.09 -61.06
C SER A 7 -7.28 15.69 -59.83
N ALA A 8 -8.11 16.72 -60.01
CA ALA A 8 -8.91 17.29 -58.93
C ALA A 8 -9.76 16.23 -58.21
N ALA A 9 -10.18 15.18 -58.92
CA ALA A 9 -10.91 14.05 -58.33
C ALA A 9 -10.04 13.22 -57.38
N ALA A 10 -8.76 13.00 -57.70
CA ALA A 10 -7.81 12.30 -56.84
C ALA A 10 -7.53 13.11 -55.56
N THR A 11 -7.20 14.40 -55.69
CA THR A 11 -6.98 15.28 -54.54
C THR A 11 -8.23 15.39 -53.64
N HIS A 12 -9.42 15.45 -54.22
CA HIS A 12 -10.67 15.45 -53.44
C HIS A 12 -10.92 14.12 -52.72
N ALA A 13 -10.55 12.97 -53.31
CA ALA A 13 -10.63 11.68 -52.64
C ALA A 13 -9.67 11.61 -51.44
N ASP A 14 -8.43 12.06 -51.61
CA ASP A 14 -7.44 12.14 -50.54
C ASP A 14 -7.95 13.01 -49.38
N HIS A 15 -8.49 14.20 -49.68
CA HIS A 15 -9.03 15.08 -48.65
C HIS A 15 -10.17 14.46 -47.85
N ARG A 16 -11.03 13.66 -48.48
CA ARG A 16 -12.09 12.93 -47.77
C ARG A 16 -11.51 11.84 -46.86
N GLN A 17 -10.49 11.12 -47.34
CA GLN A 17 -9.82 10.12 -46.52
C GLN A 17 -9.17 10.76 -45.30
N TRP A 18 -8.38 11.82 -45.48
CA TRP A 18 -7.73 12.50 -44.37
C TRP A 18 -8.73 13.08 -43.37
N LYS A 19 -9.87 13.58 -43.85
CA LYS A 19 -10.94 14.04 -42.95
C LYS A 19 -11.46 12.89 -42.07
N ASN A 20 -11.67 11.71 -42.65
CA ASN A 20 -12.10 10.53 -41.89
C ASN A 20 -11.01 10.05 -40.91
N ASP A 21 -9.75 10.09 -41.33
CA ASP A 21 -8.62 9.75 -40.46
C ASP A 21 -8.55 10.71 -39.26
N LEU A 22 -8.69 12.01 -39.49
CA LEU A 22 -8.72 13.03 -38.43
C LEU A 22 -9.87 12.79 -37.45
N GLU A 23 -11.09 12.54 -37.94
CA GLU A 23 -12.23 12.23 -37.07
C GLU A 23 -11.99 10.96 -36.24
N THR A 24 -11.34 9.96 -36.83
CA THR A 24 -10.96 8.73 -36.11
C THR A 24 -9.94 9.04 -35.01
N TRP A 25 -8.88 9.78 -35.31
CA TRP A 25 -7.84 10.13 -34.33
C TRP A 25 -8.36 11.05 -33.23
N GLU A 26 -9.28 11.97 -33.54
CA GLU A 26 -9.94 12.81 -32.52
C GLU A 26 -10.71 11.95 -31.52
N ASN A 27 -11.43 10.93 -32.01
CA ASN A 27 -12.13 9.97 -31.17
C ASN A 27 -11.16 9.12 -30.34
N ASP A 28 -10.07 8.62 -30.94
CA ASP A 28 -9.05 7.85 -30.23
C ASP A 28 -8.42 8.67 -29.09
N ILE A 29 -8.01 9.91 -29.37
CA ILE A 29 -7.45 10.82 -28.36
C ILE A 29 -8.45 11.08 -27.23
N ALA A 30 -9.73 11.31 -27.56
CA ALA A 30 -10.77 11.50 -26.54
C ALA A 30 -10.95 10.26 -25.66
N ASN A 31 -10.85 9.06 -26.23
CA ASN A 31 -10.92 7.81 -25.48
C ASN A 31 -9.70 7.62 -24.59
N TRP A 32 -8.48 7.79 -25.10
CA TRP A 32 -7.25 7.67 -24.32
C TRP A 32 -7.19 8.67 -23.17
N ARG A 33 -7.72 9.88 -23.35
CA ARG A 33 -7.83 10.87 -22.26
C ARG A 33 -8.73 10.37 -21.15
N ARG A 34 -9.88 9.79 -21.48
CA ARG A 34 -10.80 9.21 -20.50
C ARG A 34 -10.14 8.03 -19.77
N GLU A 35 -9.49 7.14 -20.50
CA GLU A 35 -8.75 6.02 -19.91
C GLU A 35 -7.63 6.50 -18.95
N HIS A 36 -6.92 7.58 -19.30
CA HIS A 36 -5.95 8.21 -18.40
C HIS A 36 -6.60 8.80 -17.15
N GLU A 37 -7.73 9.49 -17.27
CA GLU A 37 -8.46 10.03 -16.12
C GLU A 37 -8.92 8.93 -15.17
N ASP A 38 -9.48 7.84 -15.71
CA ASP A 38 -9.91 6.67 -14.94
C ASP A 38 -8.70 5.99 -14.25
N ALA A 39 -7.58 5.85 -14.96
CA ALA A 39 -6.35 5.28 -14.39
C ALA A 39 -5.79 6.13 -13.24
N LEU A 40 -5.79 7.46 -13.37
CA LEU A 40 -5.37 8.37 -12.30
C LEU A 40 -6.30 8.27 -11.08
N ALA A 41 -7.62 8.20 -11.28
CA ALA A 41 -8.56 7.99 -10.20
C ALA A 41 -8.33 6.66 -9.47
N ALA A 42 -8.04 5.59 -10.20
CA ALA A 42 -7.69 4.29 -9.61
C ALA A 42 -6.38 4.33 -8.83
N LEU A 43 -5.36 5.04 -9.33
CA LEU A 43 -4.08 5.22 -8.64
C LEU A 43 -4.24 6.00 -7.33
N GLU A 44 -5.11 7.02 -7.30
CA GLU A 44 -5.40 7.74 -6.06
C GLU A 44 -6.06 6.83 -5.02
N GLN A 45 -7.01 5.97 -5.42
CA GLN A 45 -7.60 4.98 -4.50
C GLN A 45 -6.56 3.98 -3.97
N VAL A 46 -5.58 3.59 -4.79
CA VAL A 46 -4.45 2.78 -4.33
C VAL A 46 -3.59 3.56 -3.33
N ALA A 47 -3.33 4.84 -3.58
CA ALA A 47 -2.60 5.71 -2.65
C ALA A 47 -3.35 5.86 -1.32
N ASP A 48 -4.69 6.01 -1.33
CA ASP A 48 -5.54 5.99 -0.14
C ASP A 48 -5.33 4.69 0.67
N CYS A 49 -5.35 3.53 0.00
CA CYS A 49 -5.14 2.24 0.65
C CYS A 49 -3.75 2.13 1.29
N ILE A 50 -2.71 2.66 0.64
CA ILE A 50 -1.35 2.69 1.18
C ILE A 50 -1.28 3.61 2.41
N ARG A 51 -1.93 4.77 2.38
CA ARG A 51 -2.00 5.68 3.54
C ARG A 51 -2.67 5.02 4.75
N LEU A 52 -3.81 4.34 4.54
CA LEU A 52 -4.48 3.56 5.59
C LEU A 52 -3.59 2.42 6.13
N HIS A 53 -2.81 1.78 5.26
CA HIS A 53 -1.84 0.78 5.70
C HIS A 53 -0.79 1.39 6.63
N ASN A 54 -0.30 2.61 6.33
CA ASN A 54 0.65 3.30 7.18
C ASN A 54 0.07 3.60 8.57
N GLU A 55 -1.16 4.09 8.64
CA GLU A 55 -1.86 4.31 9.92
C GLU A 55 -1.93 3.01 10.74
N SER A 56 -2.21 1.88 10.08
CA SER A 56 -2.21 0.57 10.74
C SER A 56 -0.83 0.15 11.28
N LEU A 57 0.26 0.58 10.64
CA LEU A 57 1.61 0.35 11.14
C LEU A 57 1.91 1.24 12.35
N ASP A 58 1.50 2.51 12.32
CA ASP A 58 1.66 3.45 13.43
C ASP A 58 0.91 2.96 14.68
N ASP A 59 -0.32 2.46 14.51
CA ASP A 59 -1.09 1.84 15.58
C ASP A 59 -0.40 0.59 16.16
N HIS A 60 0.16 -0.26 15.29
CA HIS A 60 0.89 -1.45 15.73
C HIS A 60 2.19 -1.09 16.47
N GLU A 61 2.91 -0.07 16.00
CA GLU A 61 4.09 0.45 16.70
C GLU A 61 3.74 0.95 18.11
N GLN A 62 2.69 1.76 18.24
CA GLN A 62 2.22 2.25 19.53
C GLN A 62 1.84 1.11 20.48
N ALA A 63 1.16 0.08 19.97
CA ALA A 63 0.81 -1.11 20.75
C ALA A 63 2.07 -1.87 21.25
N LEU A 64 3.09 -1.98 20.40
CA LEU A 64 4.38 -2.59 20.77
C LEU A 64 5.11 -1.75 21.83
N GLN A 65 5.18 -0.43 21.67
CA GLN A 65 5.81 0.47 22.64
C GLN A 65 5.15 0.37 24.02
N LYS A 66 3.81 0.39 24.07
CA LYS A 66 3.04 0.21 25.30
C LYS A 66 3.34 -1.15 25.96
N THR A 67 3.43 -2.20 25.17
CA THR A 67 3.75 -3.55 25.67
C THR A 67 5.17 -3.61 26.21
N ALA A 68 6.15 -3.03 25.50
CA ALA A 68 7.55 -2.99 25.92
C ALA A 68 7.73 -2.22 27.24
N PHE A 69 7.03 -1.09 27.40
CA PHE A 69 7.03 -0.34 28.66
C PHE A 69 6.43 -1.18 29.81
N GLY A 70 5.29 -1.84 29.58
CA GLY A 70 4.66 -2.72 30.56
C GLY A 70 5.58 -3.85 31.01
N LEU A 71 6.20 -4.56 30.06
CA LEU A 71 7.16 -5.63 30.33
C LEU A 71 8.37 -5.12 31.14
N THR A 72 8.92 -3.96 30.80
CA THR A 72 10.05 -3.37 31.53
C THR A 72 9.67 -3.06 32.98
N ALA A 73 8.48 -2.50 33.19
CA ALA A 73 7.98 -2.19 34.53
C ALA A 73 7.72 -3.47 35.34
N HIS A 74 7.17 -4.52 34.72
CA HIS A 74 6.94 -5.80 35.37
C HIS A 74 8.25 -6.50 35.73
N GLU A 75 9.20 -6.56 34.81
CA GLU A 75 10.51 -7.17 35.03
C GLU A 75 11.24 -6.51 36.21
N LYS A 76 11.14 -5.18 36.33
CA LYS A 76 11.68 -4.46 37.48
C LYS A 76 11.06 -4.93 38.80
N LYS A 77 9.73 -5.08 38.87
CA LYS A 77 9.05 -5.59 40.08
C LYS A 77 9.50 -7.01 40.41
N LEU A 78 9.64 -7.87 39.40
CA LEU A 78 10.13 -9.24 39.58
C LEU A 78 11.58 -9.25 40.11
N ALA A 79 12.45 -8.41 39.55
CA ALA A 79 13.83 -8.26 40.02
C ALA A 79 13.90 -7.77 41.48
N ASP A 80 13.08 -6.78 41.85
CA ASP A 80 13.01 -6.26 43.23
C ASP A 80 12.55 -7.35 44.21
N LEU A 81 11.57 -8.19 43.83
CA LEU A 81 11.12 -9.33 44.63
C LEU A 81 12.21 -10.38 44.82
N LEU A 82 12.92 -10.74 43.74
CA LEU A 82 14.02 -11.72 43.79
C LEU A 82 15.19 -11.27 44.67
N GLN A 83 15.39 -9.96 44.84
CA GLN A 83 16.41 -9.40 45.73
C GLN A 83 15.94 -9.29 47.19
N SER A 84 14.63 -9.26 47.43
CA SER A 84 14.06 -9.20 48.77
C SER A 84 14.19 -10.56 49.48
N SER A 85 14.51 -10.56 50.78
CA SER A 85 14.66 -11.80 51.58
C SER A 85 13.32 -12.43 51.99
N GLY A 86 12.23 -12.08 51.30
CA GLY A 86 10.87 -12.56 51.57
C GLY A 86 10.55 -13.88 50.85
N PRO A 87 9.36 -14.45 51.09
CA PRO A 87 8.88 -15.61 50.33
C PRO A 87 8.81 -15.30 48.83
N LEU A 88 9.30 -16.24 48.01
CA LEU A 88 9.42 -16.13 46.55
C LEU A 88 8.10 -16.37 45.79
N ASP A 89 7.00 -16.56 46.50
CA ASP A 89 5.70 -16.73 45.86
C ASP A 89 5.24 -15.39 45.27
N LEU A 90 4.85 -15.40 44.00
CA LEU A 90 4.21 -14.26 43.37
C LEU A 90 2.85 -14.03 44.03
N ASP A 91 2.51 -12.78 44.30
CA ASP A 91 1.14 -12.45 44.67
C ASP A 91 0.19 -12.62 43.47
N ASP A 92 -1.11 -12.71 43.77
CA ASP A 92 -2.15 -12.88 42.76
C ASP A 92 -2.14 -11.74 41.72
N ASP A 93 -1.75 -10.53 42.12
CA ASP A 93 -1.70 -9.34 41.26
C ASP A 93 -0.60 -9.47 40.18
N LEU A 94 0.59 -9.91 40.56
CA LEU A 94 1.71 -10.15 39.64
C LEU A 94 1.45 -11.34 38.72
N GLN A 95 0.83 -12.40 39.26
CA GLN A 95 0.43 -13.53 38.44
C GLN A 95 -0.63 -13.14 37.41
N GLN A 96 -1.61 -12.31 37.80
CA GLN A 96 -2.59 -11.75 36.89
C GLN A 96 -1.94 -10.82 35.85
N GLN A 97 -1.02 -9.95 36.28
CA GLN A 97 -0.27 -9.06 35.38
C GLN A 97 0.50 -9.88 34.33
N HIS A 98 1.18 -10.97 34.74
CA HIS A 98 1.89 -11.86 33.82
C HIS A 98 0.94 -12.48 32.78
N GLN A 99 -0.23 -12.96 33.20
CA GLN A 99 -1.23 -13.54 32.30
C GLN A 99 -1.73 -12.52 31.27
N GLN A 100 -1.96 -11.27 31.69
CA GLN A 100 -2.36 -10.19 30.79
C GLN A 100 -1.27 -9.87 29.76
N GLU A 101 -0.02 -9.77 30.21
CA GLU A 101 1.13 -9.51 29.31
C GLU A 101 1.37 -10.66 28.34
N ALA A 102 1.23 -11.91 28.78
CA ALA A 102 1.31 -13.08 27.93
C ALA A 102 0.22 -13.07 26.85
N ALA A 103 -1.02 -12.76 27.22
CA ALA A 103 -2.13 -12.62 26.27
C ALA A 103 -1.87 -11.48 25.26
N GLN A 104 -1.42 -10.31 25.73
CA GLN A 104 -1.09 -9.18 24.87
C GLN A 104 0.07 -9.51 23.91
N HIS A 105 1.08 -10.24 24.38
CA HIS A 105 2.19 -10.69 23.53
C HIS A 105 1.70 -11.60 22.40
N GLN A 106 0.80 -12.55 22.68
CA GLN A 106 0.22 -13.40 21.64
C GLN A 106 -0.59 -12.59 20.61
N LEU A 107 -1.37 -11.60 21.07
CA LEU A 107 -2.11 -10.70 20.17
C LEU A 107 -1.16 -9.90 19.28
N ASN A 108 -0.12 -9.30 19.85
CA ASN A 108 0.89 -8.53 19.10
C ASN A 108 1.60 -9.41 18.07
N LYS A 109 1.96 -10.64 18.44
CA LYS A 109 2.60 -11.61 17.54
C LYS A 109 1.68 -11.95 16.36
N ALA A 110 0.41 -12.26 16.64
CA ALA A 110 -0.56 -12.56 15.59
C ALA A 110 -0.80 -11.36 14.66
N ALA A 111 -0.90 -10.14 15.21
CA ALA A 111 -1.02 -8.91 14.44
C ALA A 111 0.21 -8.67 13.56
N HIS A 112 1.41 -8.83 14.11
CA HIS A 112 2.67 -8.61 13.38
C HIS A 112 2.81 -9.58 12.20
N GLU A 113 2.52 -10.86 12.39
CA GLU A 113 2.56 -11.85 11.29
C GLU A 113 1.49 -11.60 10.23
N ARG A 114 0.32 -11.07 10.61
CA ARG A 114 -0.70 -10.64 9.64
C ARG A 114 -0.19 -9.44 8.83
N ILE A 115 0.31 -8.40 9.49
CA ILE A 115 0.87 -7.20 8.84
C ILE A 115 1.97 -7.61 7.85
N LYS A 116 2.95 -8.39 8.31
CA LYS A 116 4.08 -8.86 7.49
C LYS A 116 3.61 -9.58 6.22
N ARG A 117 2.64 -10.50 6.33
CA ARG A 117 2.10 -11.25 5.18
C ARG A 117 1.47 -10.33 4.13
N HIS A 118 0.71 -9.33 4.56
CA HIS A 118 0.02 -8.42 3.63
C HIS A 118 0.94 -7.32 3.09
N HIS A 119 1.85 -6.81 3.92
CA HIS A 119 2.77 -5.72 3.59
C HIS A 119 3.64 -6.04 2.38
N HIS A 120 4.37 -7.16 2.41
CA HIS A 120 5.26 -7.54 1.31
C HIS A 120 4.50 -7.74 0.00
N ARG A 121 3.30 -8.34 0.06
CA ARG A 121 2.47 -8.53 -1.12
C ARG A 121 2.02 -7.19 -1.70
N ALA A 122 1.53 -6.26 -0.87
CA ALA A 122 1.08 -4.95 -1.31
C ALA A 122 2.22 -4.16 -1.95
N MET A 123 3.37 -4.06 -1.29
CA MET A 123 4.52 -3.32 -1.80
C MET A 123 5.11 -3.92 -3.07
N ALA A 124 5.10 -5.25 -3.23
CA ALA A 124 5.51 -5.90 -4.47
C ALA A 124 4.60 -5.52 -5.64
N GLN A 125 3.28 -5.47 -5.44
CA GLN A 125 2.34 -5.06 -6.49
C GLN A 125 2.51 -3.60 -6.89
N VAL A 126 2.74 -2.71 -5.92
CA VAL A 126 3.05 -1.30 -6.19
C VAL A 126 4.34 -1.16 -7.01
N ALA A 127 5.39 -1.91 -6.66
CA ALA A 127 6.65 -1.89 -7.39
C ALA A 127 6.49 -2.39 -8.84
N ILE A 128 5.70 -3.44 -9.06
CA ILE A 128 5.38 -3.96 -10.40
C ILE A 128 4.64 -2.89 -11.21
N LEU A 129 3.58 -2.30 -10.65
CA LEU A 129 2.80 -1.26 -11.32
C LEU A 129 3.69 -0.08 -11.72
N LYS A 130 4.53 0.41 -10.81
CA LYS A 130 5.48 1.48 -11.07
C LYS A 130 6.40 1.13 -12.24
N ALA A 131 7.03 -0.04 -12.20
CA ALA A 131 7.94 -0.48 -13.26
C ALA A 131 7.23 -0.64 -14.61
N SER A 132 6.00 -1.15 -14.61
CA SER A 132 5.21 -1.31 -15.84
C SER A 132 4.82 0.02 -16.46
N VAL A 133 4.45 1.02 -15.65
CA VAL A 133 4.14 2.37 -16.14
C VAL A 133 5.41 3.06 -16.66
N GLU A 134 6.52 2.95 -15.94
CA GLU A 134 7.81 3.53 -16.36
C GLU A 134 8.34 2.92 -17.67
N ALA A 135 8.07 1.64 -17.94
CA ALA A 135 8.48 0.96 -19.17
C ALA A 135 7.57 1.26 -20.38
N ALA A 136 6.36 1.77 -20.15
CA ALA A 136 5.40 2.10 -21.19
C ALA A 136 5.53 3.54 -21.70
N LEU A 137 6.33 4.37 -21.02
CA LEU A 137 6.69 5.74 -21.39
C LEU A 137 7.99 5.76 -22.20
#